data_AF-A0A1Q9LK91-F1
#
_entry.id   AF-A0A1Q9LK91-F1
#
_cell.length_a   1.000
_cell.length_b   1.000
_cell.length_c   1.000
_cell.angle_alpha   90.00
_cell.angle_beta   90.00
_cell.angle_gamma   90.00
#
_symmetry.space_group_name_H-M   'P 1'
#
loop_
_entity.id
_entity.type
_entity.pdbx_description
1 polymer ?
#
loop_
_entity_poly.entity_id
_entity_poly.type
_entity_poly.pdbx_seq_one_letter_code
_entity_poly.pdbx_strand_id
1 'polypeptide(L)'
;MTTAEREPDELADDELPDELTEVMDQLVAVANECWGTQALFRLLDPTKTEWQGLRAEGEHFVDVDGVLGVLDLNRRAFLPDDLVLLTERLRERLAAALADTPLAVGDRTAVVDWGTVEIVEGQEQPSATIAATATSVPEADEAFYRLTLLTDPEGGVQVTAHERVGGAEEDAADGSAEGSAEGGGVDGDYLNAYYGSDPLPFDGIGLVVDWSTWAPDQVADGGLIGSPVTGRDHEEREYDLYVWFGPETGAQIVSAEPRAAAAGAAEVDPRAYFATEVEPQLRAHCADRGRALEAAGGERFDVSRWIDGDGDYQPEFLDHDGTRFVVSLRATLLGEDEREVRARLSLAALDDVRVEGLDSV
;
A
#
# COMPACT_ATOMS: atom_id res chain seq x y z
N MET A 1 -3.23 -43.29 50.98
CA MET A 1 -3.36 -42.13 51.87
C MET A 1 -3.35 -40.90 50.97
N THR A 2 -4.56 -40.39 50.74
CA THR A 2 -4.96 -39.05 50.27
C THR A 2 -4.02 -38.30 49.34
N THR A 3 -4.25 -38.48 48.04
CA THR A 3 -4.08 -37.43 47.03
C THR A 3 -5.12 -36.35 47.34
N ALA A 4 -4.68 -35.14 47.68
CA ALA A 4 -5.59 -34.02 47.90
C ALA A 4 -6.14 -33.56 46.54
N GLU A 5 -7.43 -33.77 46.32
CA GLU A 5 -8.22 -33.09 45.29
C GLU A 5 -8.14 -31.59 45.56
N ARG A 6 -7.61 -30.84 44.59
CA ARG A 6 -7.66 -29.39 44.58
C ARG A 6 -9.02 -29.02 44.00
N GLU A 7 -9.92 -28.56 44.84
CA GLU A 7 -11.21 -27.97 44.43
C GLU A 7 -10.93 -26.81 43.46
N PRO A 8 -11.79 -26.59 42.44
CA PRO A 8 -11.69 -25.43 41.58
C PRO A 8 -12.05 -24.20 42.42
N ASP A 9 -11.06 -23.34 42.68
CA ASP A 9 -11.31 -22.01 43.19
C ASP A 9 -12.33 -21.34 42.26
N GLU A 10 -13.44 -20.89 42.85
CA GLU A 10 -14.38 -19.96 42.25
C GLU A 10 -13.58 -18.80 41.66
N LEU A 11 -13.67 -18.62 40.34
CA LEU A 11 -13.23 -17.39 39.68
C LEU A 11 -14.02 -16.26 40.34
N ALA A 12 -13.36 -15.55 41.26
CA ALA A 12 -13.85 -14.29 41.78
C ALA A 12 -14.18 -13.40 40.58
N ASP A 13 -15.34 -12.75 40.62
CA ASP A 13 -15.65 -11.61 39.77
C ASP A 13 -14.49 -10.60 39.91
N ASP A 14 -13.52 -10.64 38.99
CA ASP A 14 -12.45 -9.66 38.90
C ASP A 14 -13.09 -8.34 38.46
N GLU A 15 -13.54 -7.53 39.43
CA GLU A 15 -13.84 -6.13 39.22
C GLU A 15 -12.59 -5.46 38.65
N LEU A 16 -12.70 -4.93 37.43
CA LEU A 16 -11.63 -4.17 36.81
C LEU A 16 -11.25 -2.99 37.72
N PRO A 17 -9.96 -2.64 37.82
CA PRO A 17 -9.51 -1.49 38.62
C PRO A 17 -10.32 -0.23 38.26
N ASP A 18 -10.69 0.59 39.26
CA ASP A 18 -11.53 1.79 39.07
C ASP A 18 -11.00 2.74 37.96
N GLU A 19 -9.68 2.86 37.82
CA GLU A 19 -9.02 3.65 36.78
C GLU A 19 -9.27 3.10 35.36
N LEU A 20 -9.36 1.77 35.22
CA LEU A 20 -9.68 1.12 33.95
C LEU A 20 -11.15 1.34 33.59
N THR A 21 -12.03 1.28 34.59
CA THR A 21 -13.47 1.51 34.43
C THR A 21 -13.74 2.96 33.97
N GLU A 22 -13.08 3.96 34.55
CA GLU A 22 -13.23 5.36 34.14
C GLU A 22 -12.74 5.62 32.70
N VAL A 23 -11.62 5.00 32.30
CA VAL A 23 -11.09 5.08 30.93
C VAL A 23 -12.06 4.41 29.93
N MET A 24 -12.63 3.27 30.29
CA MET A 24 -13.62 2.57 29.47
C MET A 24 -14.91 3.39 29.31
N ASP A 25 -15.39 4.06 30.35
CA ASP A 25 -16.54 4.95 30.26
C ASP A 25 -16.27 6.16 29.34
N GLN A 26 -15.05 6.72 29.39
CA GLN A 26 -14.64 7.80 28.48
C GLN A 26 -14.54 7.33 27.03
N LEU A 27 -13.98 6.14 26.79
CA LEU A 27 -13.93 5.52 25.46
C LEU A 27 -15.33 5.29 24.89
N VAL A 28 -16.24 4.77 25.70
CA VAL A 28 -17.65 4.58 25.32
C VAL A 28 -18.29 5.93 25.01
N ALA A 29 -18.04 6.97 25.81
CA ALA A 29 -18.62 8.30 25.58
C ALA A 29 -18.10 8.95 24.28
N VAL A 30 -16.80 8.82 23.98
CA VAL A 30 -16.21 9.34 22.72
C VAL A 30 -16.68 8.52 21.53
N ALA A 31 -16.74 7.19 21.65
CA ALA A 31 -17.32 6.34 20.61
C ALA A 31 -18.75 6.79 20.29
N ASN A 32 -19.61 6.97 21.30
CA ASN A 32 -20.98 7.46 21.14
C ASN A 32 -21.09 8.79 20.37
N GLU A 33 -20.14 9.71 20.59
CA GLU A 33 -20.12 10.96 19.84
C GLU A 33 -19.62 10.78 18.41
N CYS A 34 -18.58 9.97 18.19
CA CYS A 34 -18.12 9.59 16.85
C CYS A 34 -19.28 9.00 16.04
N TRP A 35 -20.16 8.19 16.67
CA TRP A 35 -21.35 7.61 16.03
C TRP A 35 -22.29 8.68 15.49
N GLY A 36 -22.49 9.76 16.24
CA GLY A 36 -23.35 10.86 15.83
C GLY A 36 -22.70 11.77 14.78
N THR A 37 -21.37 11.87 14.77
CA THR A 37 -20.67 12.98 14.12
C THR A 37 -19.76 12.60 12.97
N GLN A 38 -19.30 11.35 12.84
CA GLN A 38 -18.33 10.95 11.80
C GLN A 38 -18.95 9.99 10.78
N ALA A 39 -18.96 10.40 9.51
CA ALA A 39 -19.59 9.66 8.43
C ALA A 39 -18.97 8.27 8.20
N LEU A 40 -17.64 8.16 8.22
CA LEU A 40 -16.96 6.86 8.10
C LEU A 40 -17.36 5.89 9.21
N PHE A 41 -17.47 6.38 10.45
CA PHE A 41 -17.84 5.52 11.58
C PHE A 41 -19.27 5.01 11.47
N ARG A 42 -20.19 5.79 10.86
CA ARG A 42 -21.57 5.34 10.64
C ARG A 42 -21.69 4.15 9.68
N LEU A 43 -20.61 3.78 8.97
CA LEU A 43 -20.55 2.55 8.17
C LEU A 43 -20.31 1.29 9.02
N LEU A 44 -19.91 1.46 10.28
CA LEU A 44 -19.56 0.38 11.20
C LEU A 44 -20.69 0.07 12.19
N ASP A 45 -20.74 -1.16 12.69
CA ASP A 45 -21.56 -1.51 13.84
C ASP A 45 -20.82 -1.19 15.15
N PRO A 46 -21.19 -0.10 15.84
CA PRO A 46 -20.51 0.30 17.07
C PRO A 46 -20.62 -0.71 18.21
N THR A 47 -21.63 -1.59 18.16
CA THR A 47 -21.85 -2.59 19.22
C THR A 47 -20.79 -3.70 19.21
N LYS A 48 -19.99 -3.78 18.14
CA LYS A 48 -18.89 -4.73 17.97
C LYS A 48 -17.54 -4.05 18.11
N THR A 49 -17.39 -3.23 19.15
CA THR A 49 -16.13 -2.56 19.46
C THR A 49 -15.32 -3.41 20.43
N GLU A 50 -14.07 -3.70 20.08
CA GLU A 50 -13.09 -4.39 20.92
C GLU A 50 -11.87 -3.50 21.17
N TRP A 51 -11.50 -3.34 22.44
CA TRP A 51 -10.30 -2.59 22.81
C TRP A 51 -9.06 -3.47 22.66
N GLN A 52 -8.06 -2.97 21.93
CA GLN A 52 -6.83 -3.72 21.61
C GLN A 52 -5.61 -3.22 22.39
N GLY A 53 -5.63 -1.97 22.84
CA GLY A 53 -4.52 -1.42 23.62
C GLY A 53 -4.45 0.10 23.65
N LEU A 54 -3.39 0.59 24.29
CA LEU A 54 -3.02 2.00 24.29
C LEU A 54 -1.88 2.22 23.28
N ARG A 55 -2.06 3.18 22.37
CA ARG A 55 -1.02 3.63 21.44
C ARG A 55 -0.17 4.73 22.04
N ALA A 56 -0.83 5.74 22.59
CA ALA A 56 -0.27 6.92 23.23
C ALA A 56 -1.29 7.51 24.22
N GLU A 57 -0.91 8.54 24.96
CA GLU A 57 -1.82 9.21 25.90
C GLU A 57 -3.05 9.79 25.17
N GLY A 58 -4.23 9.22 25.45
CA GLY A 58 -5.48 9.58 24.79
C GLY A 58 -5.69 8.96 23.40
N GLU A 59 -4.81 8.07 22.94
CA GLU A 59 -4.96 7.33 21.68
C GLU A 59 -5.07 5.82 21.94
N HIS A 60 -6.20 5.24 21.58
CA HIS A 60 -6.52 3.85 21.89
C HIS A 60 -6.67 3.04 20.60
N PHE A 61 -5.94 1.93 20.51
CA PHE A 61 -6.16 0.96 19.43
C PHE A 61 -7.46 0.21 19.70
N VAL A 62 -8.34 0.21 18.71
CA VAL A 62 -9.64 -0.47 18.77
C VAL A 62 -9.90 -1.18 17.45
N ASP A 63 -10.57 -2.32 17.53
CA ASP A 63 -11.24 -2.96 16.41
C ASP A 63 -12.73 -2.60 16.52
N VAL A 64 -13.31 -2.04 15.46
CA VAL A 64 -14.74 -1.76 15.40
C VAL A 64 -15.34 -2.50 14.21
N ASP A 65 -16.09 -3.56 14.49
CA ASP A 65 -16.79 -4.37 13.49
C ASP A 65 -15.84 -4.92 12.39
N GLY A 66 -14.62 -5.31 12.78
CA GLY A 66 -13.59 -5.84 11.88
C GLY A 66 -12.71 -4.78 11.23
N VAL A 67 -12.91 -3.49 11.55
CA VAL A 67 -12.02 -2.40 11.09
C VAL A 67 -11.12 -1.97 12.24
N LEU A 68 -9.82 -2.20 12.07
CA LEU A 68 -8.80 -1.72 12.97
C LEU A 68 -8.59 -0.22 12.80
N GLY A 69 -8.36 0.49 13.90
CA GLY A 69 -7.98 1.88 13.88
C GLY A 69 -7.66 2.45 15.25
N VAL A 70 -7.50 3.77 15.29
CA VAL A 70 -7.21 4.53 16.51
C VAL A 70 -8.42 5.38 16.90
N LEU A 71 -8.91 5.19 18.11
CA LEU A 71 -9.82 6.11 18.76
C LEU A 71 -8.99 7.15 19.53
N ASP A 72 -8.93 8.37 18.99
CA ASP A 72 -8.23 9.51 19.58
C ASP A 72 -9.22 10.33 20.42
N LEU A 73 -9.07 10.25 21.74
CA LEU A 73 -9.87 10.97 22.73
C LEU A 73 -9.62 12.48 22.71
N ASN A 74 -8.41 12.91 22.30
CA ASN A 74 -8.05 14.32 22.21
C ASN A 74 -8.73 14.99 21.01
N ARG A 75 -8.73 14.30 19.87
CA ARG A 75 -9.43 14.75 18.65
C ARG A 75 -10.91 14.39 18.63
N ARG A 76 -11.34 13.51 19.54
CA ARG A 76 -12.69 12.93 19.60
C ARG A 76 -13.05 12.31 18.25
N ALA A 77 -12.15 11.46 17.75
CA ALA A 77 -12.21 10.92 16.40
C ALA A 77 -11.76 9.46 16.32
N PHE A 78 -12.33 8.71 15.39
CA PHE A 78 -11.80 7.42 14.97
C PHE A 78 -11.05 7.57 13.66
N LEU A 79 -9.84 7.01 13.61
CA LEU A 79 -8.96 7.00 12.45
C LEU A 79 -8.80 5.54 12.01
N PRO A 80 -9.51 5.08 10.97
CA PRO A 80 -9.36 3.72 10.48
C PRO A 80 -7.97 3.52 9.86
N ASP A 81 -7.36 2.38 10.17
CA ASP A 81 -6.11 1.94 9.55
C ASP A 81 -6.37 1.11 8.27
N ASP A 82 -7.62 0.67 8.05
CA ASP A 82 -8.06 -0.08 6.87
C ASP A 82 -9.31 0.58 6.24
N LEU A 83 -9.14 1.13 5.03
CA LEU A 83 -10.21 1.75 4.26
C LEU A 83 -10.89 0.79 3.27
N VAL A 84 -10.38 -0.42 3.07
CA VAL A 84 -10.91 -1.40 2.11
C VAL A 84 -12.29 -1.88 2.57
N LEU A 85 -12.40 -2.37 3.80
CA LEU A 85 -13.66 -2.86 4.35
C LEU A 85 -14.71 -1.74 4.49
N LEU A 86 -14.27 -0.51 4.77
CA LEU A 86 -15.14 0.67 4.78
C LEU A 86 -15.65 1.02 3.38
N THR A 87 -14.79 0.91 2.37
CA THR A 87 -15.15 1.12 0.97
C THR A 87 -16.20 0.11 0.51
N GLU A 88 -16.03 -1.18 0.83
CA GLU A 88 -17.02 -2.22 0.51
C GLU A 88 -18.40 -1.91 1.11
N ARG A 89 -18.44 -1.54 2.39
CA ARG A 89 -19.70 -1.18 3.07
C ARG A 89 -20.34 0.06 2.47
N LEU A 90 -19.53 1.03 2.07
CA LEU A 90 -20.02 2.22 1.38
C LEU A 90 -20.65 1.84 0.02
N ARG A 91 -19.97 0.98 -0.76
CA ARG A 91 -20.50 0.45 -2.04
C ARG A 91 -21.85 -0.22 -1.84
N GLU A 92 -21.95 -1.13 -0.87
CA GLU A 92 -23.20 -1.84 -0.56
C GLU A 92 -24.34 -0.88 -0.20
N ARG A 93 -24.06 0.12 0.65
CA ARG A 93 -25.08 1.11 1.04
C ARG A 93 -25.53 1.98 -0.13
N LEU A 94 -24.59 2.46 -0.95
CA LEU A 94 -24.92 3.32 -2.09
C LEU A 94 -25.64 2.55 -3.19
N ALA A 95 -25.20 1.33 -3.49
CA ALA A 95 -25.90 0.44 -4.42
C ALA A 95 -27.33 0.16 -3.93
N ALA A 96 -27.54 -0.05 -2.63
CA ALA A 96 -28.86 -0.29 -2.06
C ALA A 96 -29.75 0.97 -2.04
N ALA A 97 -29.18 2.14 -1.72
CA ALA A 97 -29.92 3.38 -1.56
C ALA A 97 -30.25 4.06 -2.91
N LEU A 98 -29.33 4.00 -3.86
CA LEU A 98 -29.40 4.74 -5.11
C LEU A 98 -29.56 3.83 -6.33
N ALA A 99 -29.14 2.56 -6.28
CA ALA A 99 -29.29 1.60 -7.38
C ALA A 99 -29.07 2.24 -8.77
N ASP A 100 -30.04 2.16 -9.67
CA ASP A 100 -29.97 2.73 -11.03
C ASP A 100 -30.34 4.22 -11.11
N THR A 101 -30.36 4.95 -9.98
CA THR A 101 -30.72 6.37 -9.95
C THR A 101 -29.62 7.20 -10.62
N PRO A 102 -29.90 7.88 -11.74
CA PRO A 102 -28.89 8.72 -12.39
C PRO A 102 -28.54 9.91 -11.50
N LEU A 103 -27.25 10.21 -11.40
CA LEU A 103 -26.75 11.40 -10.73
C LEU A 103 -26.61 12.56 -11.72
N ALA A 104 -26.85 13.78 -11.25
CA ALA A 104 -26.58 14.97 -12.03
C ALA A 104 -25.06 15.22 -12.10
N VAL A 105 -24.54 15.37 -13.32
CA VAL A 105 -23.14 15.67 -13.65
C VAL A 105 -23.11 16.90 -14.55
N GLY A 106 -23.02 18.09 -13.96
CA GLY A 106 -23.17 19.35 -14.68
C GLY A 106 -24.58 19.49 -15.28
N ASP A 107 -24.66 19.68 -16.60
CA ASP A 107 -25.93 19.78 -17.34
C ASP A 107 -26.48 18.40 -17.80
N ARG A 108 -25.86 17.31 -17.35
CA ARG A 108 -26.14 15.93 -17.79
C ARG A 108 -26.56 15.04 -16.62
N THR A 109 -27.02 13.85 -16.93
CA THR A 109 -27.18 12.75 -15.98
C THR A 109 -26.21 11.64 -16.31
N ALA A 110 -25.73 10.93 -15.28
CA ALA A 110 -24.87 9.77 -15.44
C ALA A 110 -25.30 8.68 -14.45
N VAL A 111 -25.39 7.44 -14.92
CA VAL A 111 -25.54 6.28 -14.04
C VAL A 111 -24.17 5.96 -13.45
N VAL A 112 -24.09 5.74 -12.15
CA VAL A 112 -22.83 5.43 -11.47
C VAL A 112 -22.65 3.93 -11.36
N ASP A 113 -21.45 3.45 -11.64
CA ASP A 113 -21.06 2.09 -11.27
C ASP A 113 -20.65 2.10 -9.79
N TRP A 114 -21.60 1.76 -8.92
CA TRP A 114 -21.37 1.72 -7.48
C TRP A 114 -20.30 0.70 -7.07
N GLY A 115 -19.97 -0.29 -7.92
CA GLY A 115 -18.87 -1.23 -7.68
C GLY A 115 -17.48 -0.58 -7.72
N THR A 116 -17.37 0.60 -8.34
CA THR A 116 -16.11 1.35 -8.51
C THR A 116 -15.91 2.44 -7.45
N VAL A 117 -16.81 2.55 -6.47
CA VAL A 117 -16.67 3.58 -5.43
C VAL A 117 -15.40 3.33 -4.62
N GLU A 118 -14.57 4.34 -4.42
CA GLU A 118 -13.37 4.26 -3.57
C GLU A 118 -13.31 5.47 -2.64
N ILE A 119 -13.04 5.24 -1.35
CA ILE A 119 -12.85 6.33 -0.40
C ILE A 119 -11.48 6.98 -0.69
N VAL A 120 -11.44 8.30 -0.76
CA VAL A 120 -10.19 9.02 -1.05
C VAL A 120 -9.26 8.97 0.16
N GLU A 121 -8.17 8.22 0.05
CA GLU A 121 -7.14 8.15 1.09
C GLU A 121 -6.39 9.48 1.24
N GLY A 122 -5.98 9.79 2.48
CA GLY A 122 -5.19 11.00 2.78
C GLY A 122 -5.94 12.33 2.65
N GLN A 123 -7.19 12.32 2.19
CA GLN A 123 -8.07 13.49 2.23
C GLN A 123 -8.73 13.60 3.61
N GLU A 124 -8.80 14.82 4.16
CA GLU A 124 -9.63 15.07 5.34
C GLU A 124 -11.08 14.72 5.03
N GLN A 125 -11.63 13.78 5.78
CA GLN A 125 -13.00 13.33 5.63
C GLN A 125 -13.90 14.29 6.42
N PRO A 126 -14.81 15.03 5.76
CA PRO A 126 -15.75 15.88 6.48
C PRO A 126 -16.56 15.05 7.48
N SER A 127 -16.90 15.63 8.62
CA SER A 127 -17.64 14.93 9.67
C SER A 127 -18.95 14.32 9.15
N ALA A 128 -19.67 15.00 8.26
CA ALA A 128 -20.97 14.56 7.75
C ALA A 128 -20.93 13.75 6.44
N THR A 129 -19.83 13.75 5.70
CA THR A 129 -19.76 13.16 4.35
C THR A 129 -18.41 12.50 4.11
N ILE A 130 -18.40 11.45 3.31
CA ILE A 130 -17.23 10.71 2.88
C ILE A 130 -16.85 11.22 1.49
N ALA A 131 -15.59 11.60 1.32
CA ALA A 131 -15.01 11.89 0.01
C ALA A 131 -14.66 10.59 -0.69
N ALA A 132 -15.21 10.40 -1.89
CA ALA A 132 -15.02 9.19 -2.67
C ALA A 132 -14.85 9.50 -4.17
N THR A 133 -14.29 8.56 -4.91
CA THR A 133 -14.32 8.53 -6.38
C THR A 133 -15.23 7.42 -6.87
N ALA A 134 -15.81 7.56 -8.05
CA ALA A 134 -16.55 6.49 -8.73
C ALA A 134 -16.50 6.71 -10.24
N THR A 135 -16.74 5.68 -11.04
CA THR A 135 -16.94 5.81 -12.49
C THR A 135 -18.41 5.78 -12.84
N SER A 136 -18.77 6.41 -13.95
CA SER A 136 -20.10 6.30 -14.53
C SER A 136 -20.17 5.18 -15.56
N VAL A 137 -21.33 4.54 -15.64
CA VAL A 137 -21.72 3.65 -16.72
C VAL A 137 -22.17 4.51 -17.91
N PRO A 138 -21.75 4.18 -19.15
CA PRO A 138 -22.17 4.89 -20.35
C PRO A 138 -23.66 4.64 -20.60
N GLU A 139 -24.45 5.71 -20.69
CA GLU A 139 -25.83 5.65 -21.19
C GLU A 139 -25.85 5.80 -22.73
N ALA A 140 -26.99 6.21 -23.31
CA ALA A 140 -27.18 6.38 -24.76
C ALA A 140 -26.16 7.30 -25.46
N ASP A 141 -25.47 8.16 -24.69
CA ASP A 141 -24.45 9.08 -25.18
C ASP A 141 -23.02 8.47 -25.16
N GLU A 142 -22.90 7.19 -24.75
CA GLU A 142 -21.68 6.37 -24.72
C GLU A 142 -20.48 6.98 -23.98
N ALA A 143 -20.71 7.99 -23.12
CA ALA A 143 -19.66 8.72 -22.43
C ALA A 143 -19.40 8.19 -21.02
N PHE A 144 -18.12 8.01 -20.68
CA PHE A 144 -17.66 7.62 -19.34
C PHE A 144 -17.10 8.83 -18.60
N TYR A 145 -17.39 8.90 -17.31
CA TYR A 145 -16.87 9.91 -16.41
C TYR A 145 -16.24 9.26 -15.18
N ARG A 146 -15.11 9.80 -14.74
CA ARG A 146 -14.61 9.64 -13.38
C ARG A 146 -15.20 10.78 -12.55
N LEU A 147 -15.90 10.43 -11.49
CA LEU A 147 -16.62 11.35 -10.62
C LEU A 147 -15.90 11.46 -9.29
N THR A 148 -15.84 12.67 -8.74
CA THR A 148 -15.54 12.90 -7.33
C THR A 148 -16.85 13.16 -6.61
N LEU A 149 -17.08 12.40 -5.54
CA LEU A 149 -18.30 12.35 -4.79
C LEU A 149 -18.06 12.83 -3.36
N LEU A 150 -19.04 13.56 -2.83
CA LEU A 150 -19.28 13.65 -1.40
C LEU A 150 -20.54 12.87 -1.09
N THR A 151 -20.42 11.84 -0.26
CA THR A 151 -21.53 10.96 0.08
C THR A 151 -21.79 10.95 1.57
N ASP A 152 -23.05 11.06 1.98
CA ASP A 152 -23.42 10.73 3.35
C ASP A 152 -23.67 9.20 3.47
N PRO A 153 -23.56 8.63 4.68
CA PRO A 153 -23.80 7.20 4.92
C PRO A 153 -25.26 6.76 4.80
N GLU A 154 -26.18 7.72 4.66
CA GLU A 154 -27.62 7.53 4.54
C GLU A 154 -28.10 7.50 3.07
N GLY A 155 -27.18 7.69 2.10
CA GLY A 155 -27.43 7.56 0.67
C GLY A 155 -27.54 8.88 -0.08
N GLY A 156 -27.28 10.02 0.55
CA GLY A 156 -27.15 11.31 -0.15
C GLY A 156 -25.81 11.39 -0.87
N VAL A 157 -25.83 11.64 -2.18
CA VAL A 157 -24.60 11.77 -2.99
C VAL A 157 -24.61 13.10 -3.74
N GLN A 158 -23.47 13.79 -3.68
CA GLN A 158 -23.20 14.99 -4.44
C GLN A 158 -21.95 14.78 -5.30
N VAL A 159 -22.07 14.98 -6.61
CA VAL A 159 -20.92 15.06 -7.52
C VAL A 159 -20.28 16.44 -7.39
N THR A 160 -19.01 16.49 -6.96
CA THR A 160 -18.28 17.75 -6.77
C THR A 160 -17.34 18.08 -7.93
N ALA A 161 -16.85 17.05 -8.60
CA ALA A 161 -16.04 17.17 -9.81
C ALA A 161 -16.30 15.97 -10.72
N HIS A 162 -16.04 16.13 -12.01
CA HIS A 162 -16.11 15.05 -12.98
C HIS A 162 -15.09 15.28 -14.10
N GLU A 163 -14.55 14.18 -14.61
CA GLU A 163 -13.62 14.14 -15.73
C GLU A 163 -14.11 13.12 -16.74
N ARG A 164 -14.15 13.49 -18.03
CA ARG A 164 -14.52 12.55 -19.09
C ARG A 164 -13.32 11.65 -19.40
N VAL A 165 -13.52 10.35 -19.32
CA VAL A 165 -12.48 9.32 -19.55
C VAL A 165 -12.72 8.49 -20.81
N GLY A 166 -13.90 8.61 -21.46
CA GLY A 166 -14.18 7.93 -22.74
C GLY A 166 -15.49 8.35 -23.42
N GLY A 167 -15.67 7.89 -24.68
CA GLY A 167 -16.94 7.88 -25.43
C GLY A 167 -16.82 8.16 -26.94
N ALA A 168 -17.84 7.80 -27.73
CA ALA A 168 -17.79 7.84 -29.19
C ALA A 168 -17.63 9.27 -29.77
N GLU A 169 -16.55 9.41 -30.55
CA GLU A 169 -16.08 10.50 -31.42
C GLU A 169 -15.71 11.86 -30.79
N GLU A 170 -14.41 12.15 -30.83
CA GLU A 170 -13.91 13.28 -31.64
C GLU A 170 -12.63 12.85 -32.39
N ASP A 171 -12.83 12.09 -33.45
CA ASP A 171 -11.81 11.80 -34.45
C ASP A 171 -11.93 12.87 -35.55
N ALA A 172 -11.41 14.09 -35.29
CA ALA A 172 -11.14 15.10 -36.31
C ALA A 172 -10.32 16.31 -35.78
N ALA A 173 -8.99 16.20 -35.80
CA ALA A 173 -8.12 17.01 -36.67
C ALA A 173 -6.69 17.21 -36.11
N ASP A 174 -5.75 16.72 -36.91
CA ASP A 174 -4.42 17.28 -37.18
C ASP A 174 -3.24 16.88 -36.27
N GLY A 175 -2.39 15.99 -36.81
CA GLY A 175 -0.94 16.18 -36.72
C GLY A 175 -0.08 15.15 -35.97
N SER A 176 0.17 14.00 -36.62
CA SER A 176 1.48 13.33 -36.67
C SER A 176 2.09 12.76 -35.36
N ALA A 177 2.02 11.43 -35.19
CA ALA A 177 3.16 10.49 -35.14
C ALA A 177 2.80 9.17 -34.39
N GLU A 178 3.04 8.05 -35.09
CA GLU A 178 3.40 6.72 -34.56
C GLU A 178 2.43 5.97 -33.61
N GLY A 179 1.58 5.18 -34.26
CA GLY A 179 1.01 3.88 -33.84
C GLY A 179 1.07 3.45 -32.37
N SER A 180 -0.08 3.52 -31.70
CA SER A 180 -0.49 2.56 -30.67
C SER A 180 -1.92 2.14 -30.96
N ALA A 181 -2.16 0.83 -30.98
CA ALA A 181 -3.49 0.27 -31.18
C ALA A 181 -4.32 0.50 -29.91
N GLU A 182 -5.36 1.31 -30.02
CA GLU A 182 -6.37 1.53 -28.99
C GLU A 182 -7.24 0.27 -28.83
N GLY A 183 -7.00 -0.46 -27.73
CA GLY A 183 -7.95 -1.40 -27.14
C GLY A 183 -8.55 -0.76 -25.89
N GLY A 184 -9.67 -0.07 -26.03
CA GLY A 184 -10.34 0.59 -24.91
C GLY A 184 -10.88 -0.40 -23.88
N GLY A 185 -10.58 -0.18 -22.59
CA GLY A 185 -11.48 -0.56 -21.50
C GLY A 185 -10.86 -1.05 -20.19
N VAL A 186 -9.68 -1.67 -20.19
CA VAL A 186 -9.05 -2.22 -18.97
C VAL A 186 -7.54 -2.04 -19.09
N ASP A 187 -6.97 -1.17 -18.26
CA ASP A 187 -5.53 -0.93 -18.20
C ASP A 187 -4.88 -1.68 -17.03
N GLY A 188 -3.55 -1.77 -17.06
CA GLY A 188 -2.78 -2.45 -16.03
C GLY A 188 -2.94 -1.83 -14.65
N ASP A 189 -3.20 -0.51 -14.58
CA ASP A 189 -3.39 0.21 -13.33
C ASP A 189 -4.71 -0.20 -12.64
N TYR A 190 -5.80 -0.34 -13.41
CA TYR A 190 -7.06 -0.89 -12.91
C TYR A 190 -6.90 -2.31 -12.35
N LEU A 191 -6.21 -3.19 -13.08
CA LEU A 191 -6.01 -4.56 -12.64
C LEU A 191 -5.06 -4.63 -11.43
N ASN A 192 -4.07 -3.75 -11.36
CA ASN A 192 -3.19 -3.63 -10.20
C ASN A 192 -3.94 -3.14 -8.96
N ALA A 193 -4.87 -2.19 -9.11
CA ALA A 193 -5.69 -1.73 -7.99
C ALA A 193 -6.65 -2.82 -7.51
N TYR A 194 -7.19 -3.63 -8.43
CA TYR A 194 -8.20 -4.66 -8.11
C TYR A 194 -7.61 -5.97 -7.59
N TYR A 195 -6.50 -6.44 -8.17
CA TYR A 195 -5.86 -7.72 -7.81
C TYR A 195 -4.55 -7.54 -7.04
N GLY A 196 -3.89 -6.39 -7.13
CA GLY A 196 -2.66 -6.08 -6.40
C GLY A 196 -1.65 -7.22 -6.39
N SER A 197 -1.23 -7.58 -5.17
CA SER A 197 -0.31 -8.70 -4.92
C SER A 197 -1.02 -10.03 -4.66
N ASP A 198 -2.34 -10.12 -4.88
CA ASP A 198 -3.10 -11.31 -4.57
C ASP A 198 -2.79 -12.44 -5.59
N PRO A 199 -2.38 -13.62 -5.11
CA PRO A 199 -2.01 -14.70 -5.99
C PRO A 199 -3.24 -15.32 -6.66
N LEU A 200 -3.24 -15.33 -7.99
CA LEU A 200 -4.23 -16.04 -8.79
C LEU A 200 -3.85 -17.54 -8.88
N PRO A 201 -4.81 -18.47 -8.66
CA PRO A 201 -4.53 -19.89 -8.74
C PRO A 201 -4.41 -20.37 -10.20
N PHE A 202 -3.37 -21.15 -10.49
CA PHE A 202 -3.18 -21.83 -11.77
C PHE A 202 -2.46 -23.17 -11.55
N ASP A 203 -3.01 -24.29 -12.03
CA ASP A 203 -2.39 -25.65 -11.92
C ASP A 203 -1.84 -26.02 -10.52
N GLY A 204 -2.47 -25.53 -9.45
CA GLY A 204 -2.08 -25.80 -8.06
C GLY A 204 -0.96 -24.92 -7.51
N ILE A 205 -0.50 -23.93 -8.27
CA ILE A 205 0.42 -22.86 -7.84
C ILE A 205 -0.34 -21.53 -7.76
N GLY A 206 0.01 -20.69 -6.78
CA GLY A 206 -0.47 -19.31 -6.70
C GLY A 206 0.53 -18.39 -7.38
N LEU A 207 0.07 -17.58 -8.34
CA LEU A 207 0.90 -16.67 -9.13
C LEU A 207 0.42 -15.24 -8.94
N VAL A 208 1.32 -14.38 -8.45
CA VAL A 208 1.10 -12.93 -8.38
C VAL A 208 1.40 -12.37 -9.76
N VAL A 209 0.40 -11.72 -10.36
CA VAL A 209 0.53 -11.14 -11.71
C VAL A 209 1.10 -9.74 -11.62
N ASP A 210 2.07 -9.43 -12.47
CA ASP A 210 2.57 -8.08 -12.68
C ASP A 210 1.71 -7.35 -13.71
N TRP A 211 0.67 -6.69 -13.19
CA TRP A 211 -0.30 -5.95 -14.00
C TRP A 211 0.29 -4.75 -14.74
N SER A 212 1.48 -4.27 -14.36
CA SER A 212 2.17 -3.21 -15.12
C SER A 212 2.57 -3.66 -16.53
N THR A 213 2.64 -4.98 -16.75
CA THR A 213 2.91 -5.58 -18.06
C THR A 213 1.66 -5.86 -18.89
N TRP A 214 0.49 -5.48 -18.40
CA TRP A 214 -0.78 -5.65 -19.11
C TRP A 214 -0.80 -4.87 -20.42
N ALA A 215 -0.89 -5.61 -21.52
CA ALA A 215 -0.88 -5.14 -22.89
C ALA A 215 -1.87 -5.99 -23.72
N PRO A 216 -3.17 -5.68 -23.67
CA PRO A 216 -4.22 -6.45 -24.34
C PRO A 216 -3.89 -6.74 -25.81
N ASP A 217 -3.94 -8.01 -26.19
CA ASP A 217 -3.67 -8.47 -27.55
C ASP A 217 -4.83 -9.27 -28.15
N GLN A 218 -5.82 -9.69 -27.35
CA GLN A 218 -7.01 -10.39 -27.81
C GLN A 218 -8.29 -9.90 -27.13
N VAL A 219 -9.40 -10.02 -27.87
CA VAL A 219 -10.76 -9.79 -27.37
C VAL A 219 -11.63 -10.96 -27.86
N ALA A 220 -12.36 -11.59 -26.97
CA ALA A 220 -13.27 -12.70 -27.27
C ALA A 220 -14.74 -12.33 -27.01
N ASP A 221 -15.66 -13.15 -27.53
CA ASP A 221 -17.10 -12.98 -27.35
C ASP A 221 -17.45 -12.93 -25.85
N GLY A 222 -18.32 -12.00 -25.46
CA GLY A 222 -18.70 -11.79 -24.05
C GLY A 222 -17.84 -10.76 -23.29
N GLY A 223 -17.00 -9.99 -23.99
CA GLY A 223 -16.23 -8.90 -23.38
C GLY A 223 -14.98 -9.37 -22.62
N LEU A 224 -14.51 -10.58 -22.90
CA LEU A 224 -13.26 -11.10 -22.39
C LEU A 224 -12.08 -10.42 -23.10
N ILE A 225 -11.11 -9.94 -22.34
CA ILE A 225 -9.90 -9.27 -22.83
C ILE A 225 -8.70 -10.12 -22.41
N GLY A 226 -7.90 -10.54 -23.38
CA GLY A 226 -6.71 -11.35 -23.20
C GLY A 226 -5.45 -10.50 -23.29
N SER A 227 -4.50 -10.75 -22.40
CA SER A 227 -3.19 -10.12 -22.42
C SER A 227 -2.09 -11.10 -22.04
N PRO A 228 -0.93 -11.07 -22.73
CA PRO A 228 0.30 -11.55 -22.13
C PRO A 228 0.66 -10.66 -20.94
N VAL A 229 1.08 -11.27 -19.84
CA VAL A 229 1.59 -10.57 -18.65
C VAL A 229 2.70 -11.40 -18.02
N THR A 230 3.48 -10.79 -17.15
CA THR A 230 4.43 -11.53 -16.32
C THR A 230 3.85 -11.78 -14.94
N GLY A 231 4.39 -12.75 -14.22
CA GLY A 231 4.03 -12.97 -12.82
C GLY A 231 5.08 -13.80 -12.09
N ARG A 232 4.89 -13.94 -10.78
CA ARG A 232 5.81 -14.66 -9.90
C ARG A 232 5.07 -15.58 -8.95
N ASP A 233 5.69 -16.70 -8.60
CA ASP A 233 5.21 -17.53 -7.50
C ASP A 233 5.81 -17.10 -6.15
N HIS A 234 5.41 -17.79 -5.07
CA HIS A 234 5.93 -17.56 -3.72
C HIS A 234 7.44 -17.85 -3.54
N GLU A 235 8.09 -18.51 -4.50
CA GLU A 235 9.54 -18.77 -4.52
C GLU A 235 10.27 -17.75 -5.42
N GLU A 236 9.61 -16.66 -5.80
CA GLU A 236 10.09 -15.59 -6.69
C GLU A 236 10.46 -16.07 -8.11
N ARG A 237 9.98 -17.24 -8.54
CA ARG A 237 10.20 -17.71 -9.92
C ARG A 237 9.31 -16.93 -10.87
N GLU A 238 9.90 -16.41 -11.95
CA GLU A 238 9.18 -15.65 -12.96
C GLU A 238 8.49 -16.55 -14.00
N TYR A 239 7.31 -16.13 -14.43
CA TYR A 239 6.49 -16.80 -15.42
C TYR A 239 6.06 -15.82 -16.50
N ASP A 240 6.07 -16.28 -17.76
CA ASP A 240 5.32 -15.67 -18.84
C ASP A 240 3.89 -16.23 -18.76
N LEU A 241 2.93 -15.34 -18.50
CA LEU A 241 1.54 -15.68 -18.29
C LEU A 241 0.69 -15.18 -19.47
N TYR A 242 -0.43 -15.85 -19.68
CA TYR A 242 -1.51 -15.30 -20.49
C TYR A 242 -2.77 -15.28 -19.63
N VAL A 243 -3.34 -14.09 -19.47
CA VAL A 243 -4.48 -13.83 -18.58
C VAL A 243 -5.66 -13.33 -19.40
N TRP A 244 -6.83 -13.93 -19.17
CA TRP A 244 -8.10 -13.36 -19.60
C TRP A 244 -8.75 -12.63 -18.44
N PHE A 245 -9.23 -11.42 -18.71
CA PHE A 245 -10.08 -10.67 -17.80
C PHE A 245 -11.48 -10.57 -18.40
N GLY A 246 -12.50 -10.89 -17.61
CA GLY A 246 -13.90 -10.67 -17.97
C GLY A 246 -14.68 -10.02 -16.83
N PRO A 247 -15.65 -9.14 -17.14
CA PRO A 247 -16.41 -8.43 -16.11
C PRO A 247 -17.21 -9.38 -15.20
N GLU A 248 -17.64 -10.55 -15.70
CA GLU A 248 -18.37 -11.55 -14.91
C GLU A 248 -17.49 -12.65 -14.32
N THR A 249 -16.30 -12.89 -14.91
CA THR A 249 -15.45 -14.04 -14.59
C THR A 249 -14.19 -13.69 -13.82
N GLY A 250 -13.84 -12.39 -13.72
CA GLY A 250 -12.59 -11.91 -13.15
C GLY A 250 -11.38 -12.27 -14.02
N ALA A 251 -10.18 -12.07 -13.45
CA ALA A 251 -8.93 -12.44 -14.06
C ALA A 251 -8.66 -13.94 -13.91
N GLN A 252 -8.31 -14.58 -15.02
CA GLN A 252 -8.05 -16.01 -15.10
C GLN A 252 -6.77 -16.26 -15.89
N ILE A 253 -5.78 -16.88 -15.25
CA ILE A 253 -4.58 -17.36 -15.93
C ILE A 253 -5.00 -18.58 -16.78
N VAL A 254 -4.72 -18.53 -18.08
CA VAL A 254 -5.02 -19.65 -19.01
C VAL A 254 -3.77 -20.36 -19.50
N SER A 255 -2.60 -19.72 -19.40
CA SER A 255 -1.31 -20.37 -19.55
C SER A 255 -0.29 -19.72 -18.62
N ALA A 256 0.56 -20.55 -18.03
CA ALA A 256 1.76 -20.11 -17.33
C ALA A 256 2.94 -20.94 -17.81
N GLU A 257 3.88 -20.30 -18.50
CA GLU A 257 5.15 -20.91 -18.87
C GLU A 257 6.22 -20.35 -17.93
N PRO A 258 6.99 -21.20 -17.23
CA PRO A 258 8.15 -20.72 -16.48
C PRO A 258 9.00 -19.90 -17.45
N ARG A 259 9.18 -18.63 -17.14
CA ARG A 259 10.02 -17.77 -17.97
C ARG A 259 11.40 -18.37 -17.85
N ALA A 260 11.88 -18.95 -18.94
CA ALA A 260 13.25 -19.44 -18.98
C ALA A 260 14.11 -18.24 -18.60
N ALA A 261 14.73 -18.30 -17.42
CA ALA A 261 15.61 -17.26 -16.91
C ALA A 261 16.42 -16.82 -18.12
N ALA A 262 16.26 -15.54 -18.51
CA ALA A 262 16.83 -15.04 -19.74
C ALA A 262 18.24 -15.61 -19.82
N ALA A 263 18.55 -16.35 -20.89
CA ALA A 263 19.92 -16.72 -21.17
C ALA A 263 20.66 -15.40 -21.43
N GLY A 264 21.07 -14.72 -20.35
CA GLY A 264 21.36 -13.30 -20.36
C GLY A 264 21.08 -12.50 -19.08
N ALA A 265 20.36 -13.01 -18.07
CA ALA A 265 20.55 -12.49 -16.71
C ALA A 265 21.85 -13.10 -16.21
N ALA A 266 22.97 -12.43 -16.49
CA ALA A 266 24.12 -12.61 -15.63
C ALA A 266 23.59 -12.41 -14.21
N GLU A 267 23.75 -13.42 -13.35
CA GLU A 267 23.78 -13.23 -11.91
C GLU A 267 24.51 -11.90 -11.70
N VAL A 268 23.75 -10.85 -11.35
CA VAL A 268 24.31 -9.52 -11.16
C VAL A 268 25.19 -9.71 -9.95
N ASP A 269 26.48 -9.93 -10.19
CA ASP A 269 27.47 -10.16 -9.13
C ASP A 269 27.26 -9.02 -8.13
N PRO A 270 26.73 -9.29 -6.93
CA PRO A 270 26.34 -8.25 -5.99
C PRO A 270 27.52 -7.36 -5.64
N ARG A 271 28.73 -7.93 -5.71
CA ARG A 271 29.99 -7.19 -5.57
C ARG A 271 30.23 -6.23 -6.73
N ALA A 272 29.96 -6.67 -7.96
CA ALA A 272 30.08 -5.82 -9.15
C ALA A 272 29.04 -4.69 -9.11
N TYR A 273 27.78 -4.99 -8.78
CA TYR A 273 26.73 -3.99 -8.65
C TYR A 273 27.00 -2.99 -7.54
N PHE A 274 27.47 -3.46 -6.38
CA PHE A 274 27.91 -2.57 -5.32
C PHE A 274 29.00 -1.62 -5.81
N ALA A 275 30.02 -2.13 -6.51
CA ALA A 275 31.13 -1.31 -6.99
C ALA A 275 30.74 -0.32 -8.12
N THR A 276 29.79 -0.67 -9.00
CA THR A 276 29.43 0.18 -10.14
C THR A 276 28.28 1.13 -9.87
N GLU A 277 27.35 0.76 -8.99
CA GLU A 277 26.12 1.52 -8.76
C GLU A 277 26.05 2.12 -7.35
N VAL A 278 26.23 1.28 -6.31
CA VAL A 278 25.97 1.69 -4.91
C VAL A 278 27.12 2.54 -4.34
N GLU A 279 28.37 2.10 -4.51
CA GLU A 279 29.56 2.78 -3.98
C GLU A 279 29.73 4.20 -4.56
N PRO A 280 29.54 4.46 -5.87
CA PRO A 280 29.58 5.81 -6.42
C PRO A 280 28.46 6.72 -5.87
N GLN A 281 27.25 6.19 -5.69
CA GLN A 281 26.12 6.94 -5.14
C GLN A 281 26.35 7.29 -3.67
N LEU A 282 26.82 6.33 -2.86
CA LEU A 282 27.17 6.57 -1.46
C LEU A 282 28.32 7.57 -1.33
N ARG A 283 29.32 7.49 -2.21
CA ARG A 283 30.43 8.46 -2.25
C ARG A 283 29.91 9.87 -2.55
N ALA A 284 29.05 10.03 -3.57
CA ALA A 284 28.45 11.31 -3.91
C ALA A 284 27.62 11.88 -2.74
N HIS A 285 26.80 11.02 -2.14
CA HIS A 285 25.98 11.36 -0.98
C HIS A 285 26.80 11.89 0.20
N CYS A 286 27.92 11.23 0.53
CA CYS A 286 28.81 11.66 1.60
C CYS A 286 29.58 12.94 1.24
N ALA A 287 29.98 13.10 -0.03
CA ALA A 287 30.67 14.31 -0.48
C ALA A 287 29.80 15.56 -0.32
N ASP A 288 28.49 15.44 -0.63
CA ASP A 288 27.52 16.53 -0.48
C ASP A 288 27.25 16.89 0.98
N ARG A 289 27.42 15.92 1.90
CA ARG A 289 27.19 16.08 3.35
C ARG A 289 28.47 16.37 4.15
N GLY A 290 29.41 17.08 3.52
CA GLY A 290 30.62 17.53 4.20
C GLY A 290 31.61 16.41 4.51
N ARG A 291 31.62 15.35 3.68
CA ARG A 291 32.54 14.21 3.76
C ARG A 291 32.39 13.37 5.04
N ALA A 292 31.21 13.42 5.63
CA ALA A 292 30.84 12.61 6.78
C ALA A 292 29.77 11.59 6.37
N LEU A 293 29.90 10.38 6.91
CA LEU A 293 28.86 9.36 6.91
C LEU A 293 28.21 9.35 8.29
N GLU A 294 26.89 9.47 8.35
CA GLU A 294 26.12 9.43 9.59
C GLU A 294 25.30 8.13 9.61
N ALA A 295 25.49 7.33 10.65
CA ALA A 295 24.71 6.12 10.87
C ALA A 295 23.40 6.46 11.58
N ALA A 296 22.39 5.60 11.44
CA ALA A 296 21.07 5.76 12.06
C ALA A 296 21.12 5.83 13.60
N GLY A 297 22.19 5.31 14.23
CA GLY A 297 22.45 5.42 15.66
C GLY A 297 23.04 6.76 16.12
N GLY A 298 23.32 7.67 15.17
CA GLY A 298 23.91 8.98 15.42
C GLY A 298 25.45 9.01 15.39
N GLU A 299 26.11 7.86 15.19
CA GLU A 299 27.56 7.82 15.00
C GLU A 299 27.95 8.48 13.68
N ARG A 300 29.00 9.30 13.72
CA ARG A 300 29.50 10.02 12.56
C ARG A 300 30.93 9.58 12.24
N PHE A 301 31.19 9.35 10.96
CA PHE A 301 32.48 8.89 10.47
C PHE A 301 33.01 9.89 9.45
N ASP A 302 34.26 10.33 9.60
CA ASP A 302 34.97 11.06 8.55
C ASP A 302 35.44 10.06 7.50
N VAL A 303 34.90 10.23 6.29
CA VAL A 303 35.16 9.39 5.12
C VAL A 303 35.93 10.15 4.04
N SER A 304 36.55 11.29 4.38
CA SER A 304 37.30 12.13 3.44
C SER A 304 38.38 11.36 2.68
N ARG A 305 39.09 10.44 3.35
CA ARG A 305 40.14 9.62 2.71
C ARG A 305 39.59 8.68 1.64
N TRP A 306 38.43 8.07 1.88
CA TRP A 306 37.74 7.26 0.86
C TRP A 306 37.26 8.14 -0.32
N ILE A 307 36.69 9.32 -0.05
CA ILE A 307 36.21 10.24 -1.08
C ILE A 307 37.36 10.77 -1.94
N ASP A 308 38.52 11.08 -1.33
CA ASP A 308 39.71 11.57 -2.04
C ASP A 308 40.46 10.46 -2.81
N GLY A 309 39.99 9.22 -2.74
CA GLY A 309 40.50 8.10 -3.51
C GLY A 309 41.71 7.40 -2.89
N ASP A 310 41.90 7.49 -1.57
CA ASP A 310 42.88 6.67 -0.86
C ASP A 310 42.45 5.20 -0.91
N GLY A 311 43.22 4.38 -1.62
CA GLY A 311 42.90 2.97 -1.90
C GLY A 311 42.73 2.12 -0.64
N ASP A 312 43.42 2.47 0.46
CA ASP A 312 43.34 1.74 1.72
C ASP A 312 42.02 1.99 2.49
N TYR A 313 41.24 2.99 2.06
CA TYR A 313 39.97 3.40 2.65
C TYR A 313 38.76 3.03 1.79
N GLN A 314 38.96 2.31 0.68
CA GLN A 314 37.84 1.84 -0.13
C GLN A 314 36.94 0.87 0.65
N PRO A 315 35.61 1.03 0.59
CA PRO A 315 34.68 0.08 1.18
C PRO A 315 34.89 -1.30 0.57
N GLU A 316 34.99 -2.30 1.42
CA GLU A 316 35.08 -3.70 1.03
C GLU A 316 33.69 -4.33 1.13
N PHE A 317 33.15 -4.80 0.01
CA PHE A 317 31.94 -5.62 0.00
C PHE A 317 32.20 -6.94 0.74
N LEU A 318 31.36 -7.22 1.75
CA LEU A 318 31.45 -8.44 2.56
C LEU A 318 30.34 -9.43 2.19
N ASP A 319 29.10 -8.96 2.14
CA ASP A 319 27.93 -9.81 1.93
C ASP A 319 26.71 -9.01 1.45
N HIS A 320 25.65 -9.73 1.06
CA HIS A 320 24.33 -9.16 0.78
C HIS A 320 23.23 -10.17 1.17
N ASP A 321 22.03 -9.69 1.49
CA ASP A 321 20.86 -10.54 1.77
C ASP A 321 19.73 -10.36 0.73
N GLY A 322 20.02 -9.69 -0.38
CA GLY A 322 19.06 -9.31 -1.41
C GLY A 322 18.38 -7.97 -1.16
N THR A 323 18.32 -7.51 0.09
CA THR A 323 17.71 -6.22 0.47
C THR A 323 18.71 -5.21 1.02
N ARG A 324 19.87 -5.68 1.49
CA ARG A 324 20.93 -4.86 2.10
C ARG A 324 22.31 -5.29 1.63
N PHE A 325 23.21 -4.33 1.56
CA PHE A 325 24.64 -4.56 1.38
C PHE A 325 25.36 -4.49 2.71
N VAL A 326 26.21 -5.47 3.00
CA VAL A 326 27.09 -5.45 4.17
C VAL A 326 28.51 -5.16 3.71
N VAL A 327 29.08 -4.09 4.24
CA VAL A 327 30.38 -3.57 3.81
C VAL A 327 31.29 -3.30 5.00
N SER A 328 32.59 -3.41 4.79
CA SER A 328 33.61 -2.97 5.74
C SER A 328 34.20 -1.66 5.23
N LEU A 329 34.11 -0.61 6.04
CA LEU A 329 34.66 0.71 5.72
C LEU A 329 35.67 1.12 6.78
N ARG A 330 36.86 1.53 6.36
CA ARG A 330 37.80 2.24 7.23
C ARG A 330 37.46 3.72 7.24
N ALA A 331 37.34 4.29 8.43
CA ALA A 331 37.02 5.70 8.62
C ALA A 331 37.50 6.17 9.99
N THR A 332 37.51 7.48 10.21
CA THR A 332 37.76 8.04 11.54
C THR A 332 36.41 8.27 12.22
N LEU A 333 36.18 7.63 13.36
CA LEU A 333 35.00 7.91 14.18
C LEU A 333 35.12 9.32 14.76
N LEU A 334 34.11 10.16 14.53
CA LEU A 334 34.04 11.53 15.02
C LEU A 334 33.27 11.56 16.34
N GLY A 335 33.83 12.22 17.35
CA GLY A 335 33.21 12.32 18.67
C GLY A 335 34.23 12.62 19.78
N GLU A 336 33.92 12.21 21.00
CA GLU A 336 34.79 12.43 22.17
C GLU A 336 36.07 11.57 22.15
N ASP A 337 36.05 10.43 21.45
CA ASP A 337 37.17 9.51 21.27
C ASP A 337 37.47 9.31 19.79
N GLU A 338 38.09 10.33 19.19
CA GLU A 338 38.47 10.32 17.77
C GLU A 338 39.54 9.27 17.51
N ARG A 339 39.19 8.26 16.74
CA ARG A 339 40.07 7.14 16.43
C ARG A 339 39.73 6.52 15.09
N GLU A 340 40.73 5.92 14.48
CA GLU A 340 40.54 5.15 13.25
C GLU A 340 39.87 3.81 13.58
N VAL A 341 38.81 3.51 12.85
CA VAL A 341 38.00 2.31 13.02
C VAL A 341 37.77 1.64 11.68
N ARG A 342 37.54 0.33 11.73
CA ARG A 342 36.94 -0.44 10.66
C ARG A 342 35.51 -0.73 11.07
N ALA A 343 34.57 -0.05 10.42
CA ALA A 343 33.15 -0.22 10.64
C ALA A 343 32.59 -1.27 9.70
N ARG A 344 31.87 -2.23 10.25
CA ARG A 344 30.98 -3.11 9.48
C ARG A 344 29.62 -2.41 9.40
N LEU A 345 29.21 -2.07 8.19
CA LEU A 345 28.03 -1.28 7.90
C LEU A 345 27.01 -2.11 7.13
N SER A 346 25.74 -1.99 7.50
CA SER A 346 24.58 -2.48 6.76
C SER A 346 23.93 -1.32 6.03
N LEU A 347 23.75 -1.45 4.72
CA LEU A 347 23.23 -0.41 3.83
C LEU A 347 21.92 -0.92 3.20
N ALA A 348 20.78 -0.38 3.63
CA ALA A 348 19.49 -0.64 2.99
C ALA A 348 19.13 0.45 1.97
N ALA A 349 19.51 1.69 2.27
CA ALA A 349 19.37 2.86 1.41
C ALA A 349 20.51 3.85 1.73
N LEU A 350 20.69 4.89 0.90
CA LEU A 350 21.76 5.87 1.10
C LEU A 350 21.68 6.60 2.45
N ASP A 351 20.46 6.82 2.98
CA ASP A 351 20.21 7.44 4.29
C ASP A 351 19.90 6.41 5.41
N ASP A 352 19.83 5.09 5.11
CA ASP A 352 19.64 4.03 6.12
C ASP A 352 20.91 3.18 6.22
N VAL A 353 21.88 3.74 6.94
CA VAL A 353 23.18 3.14 7.23
C VAL A 353 23.24 2.74 8.70
N ARG A 354 23.51 1.47 8.98
CA ARG A 354 23.60 0.93 10.33
C ARG A 354 24.97 0.35 10.62
N VAL A 355 25.47 0.59 11.83
CA VAL A 355 26.74 0.01 12.29
C VAL A 355 26.45 -1.35 12.93
N GLU A 356 26.97 -2.42 12.34
CA GLU A 356 26.87 -3.79 12.89
C GLU A 356 28.03 -4.12 13.82
N GLY A 357 29.17 -3.45 13.65
CA GLY A 357 30.36 -3.65 14.47
C GLY A 357 31.45 -2.63 14.19
N LEU A 358 32.29 -2.38 15.20
CA LEU A 358 33.43 -1.48 15.14
C LEU A 358 34.67 -2.21 15.65
N ASP A 359 35.67 -2.35 14.78
CA ASP A 359 36.99 -2.84 15.15
C ASP A 359 37.98 -1.66 15.16
N SER A 360 38.82 -1.58 16.19
CA SER A 360 39.97 -0.65 16.18
C SER A 360 40.98 -1.10 15.13
N VAL A 361 41.46 -0.18 14.29
CA VAL A 361 42.44 -0.45 13.22
C VAL A 361 43.87 -0.45 13.74
#